data_AF-A0A970YUF0-F1
#
_entry.id   AF-A0A970YUF0-F1
#
_cell.length_a   1.000
_cell.length_b   1.000
_cell.length_c   1.000
_cell.angle_alpha   90.00
_cell.angle_beta   90.00
_cell.angle_gamma   90.00
#
_symmetry.space_group_name_H-M   'P 1'
#
loop_
_entity.id
_entity.type
_entity.pdbx_description
1 polymer ?
#
loop_
_entity_poly.entity_id
_entity_poly.type
_entity_poly.pdbx_seq_one_letter_code
_entity_poly.pdbx_strand_id
1 'polypeptide(L)'
;MKNIDCIIARFFKEKVLPQKFKDKVREQVKSNPNEWNLRVMKCSKSLLAAVCFRETAKAIQRKKDSKIYQPIGLYYSMFHMSLAMLWLNPRIKVAQLKQIHHTLLIKLVKNELELKLFIESFFLVTLMKLKELRESCNYKFGYMNDLDLEVNSGIVNTDRAFSIAIKYIHQVLEVSNSLSQVKIGIADGFGDDIIDSYLTTKHKNNVIKYLLHNGLTA
;
A
#
# COMPACT_ATOMS: atom_id res chain seq x y z
N MET A 1 -21.81 -1.47 33.12
CA MET A 1 -20.57 -2.04 32.54
C MET A 1 -20.75 -2.17 31.03
N LYS A 2 -19.91 -1.53 30.20
CA LYS A 2 -19.96 -1.73 28.75
C LYS A 2 -19.45 -3.14 28.44
N ASN A 3 -20.28 -3.92 27.76
CA ASN A 3 -20.09 -5.34 27.51
C ASN A 3 -18.75 -5.60 26.78
N ILE A 4 -17.83 -6.32 27.45
CA ILE A 4 -16.51 -6.70 26.94
C ILE A 4 -16.64 -7.47 25.61
N ASP A 5 -17.70 -8.25 25.44
CA ASP A 5 -17.98 -9.00 24.22
C ASP A 5 -18.25 -8.08 23.03
N CYS A 6 -18.80 -6.89 23.26
CA CYS A 6 -19.04 -5.88 22.22
C CYS A 6 -17.73 -5.17 21.80
N ILE A 7 -16.77 -5.06 22.72
CA ILE A 7 -15.42 -4.54 22.45
C ILE A 7 -14.62 -5.59 21.66
N ILE A 8 -14.62 -6.85 22.11
CA ILE A 8 -13.92 -7.96 21.46
C ILE A 8 -14.50 -8.23 20.06
N ALA A 9 -15.83 -8.29 19.91
CA ALA A 9 -16.46 -8.44 18.60
C ALA A 9 -16.08 -7.32 17.63
N ARG A 10 -15.82 -6.09 18.11
CA ARG A 10 -15.37 -4.96 17.28
C ARG A 10 -13.93 -5.12 16.77
N PHE A 11 -13.09 -5.91 17.46
CA PHE A 11 -11.72 -6.20 17.03
C PHE A 11 -11.64 -7.36 16.02
N PHE A 12 -12.58 -8.32 16.07
CA PHE A 12 -12.57 -9.51 15.21
C PHE A 12 -13.58 -9.49 14.07
N LYS A 13 -14.51 -8.52 14.03
CA LYS A 13 -15.39 -8.34 12.86
C LYS A 13 -14.59 -7.81 11.69
N GLU A 14 -14.89 -8.36 10.52
CA GLU A 14 -14.34 -7.89 9.26
C GLU A 14 -14.49 -6.36 9.16
N LYS A 15 -13.38 -5.64 9.00
CA LYS A 15 -13.40 -4.17 8.92
C LYS A 15 -14.05 -3.74 7.60
N VAL A 16 -15.35 -3.51 7.66
CA VAL A 16 -16.15 -2.97 6.57
C VAL A 16 -16.14 -1.44 6.63
N LEU A 17 -15.98 -0.79 5.48
CA LEU A 17 -16.06 0.68 5.38
C LEU A 17 -17.41 1.19 5.92
N PRO A 18 -17.43 2.21 6.80
CA PRO A 18 -18.68 2.78 7.28
C PRO A 18 -19.52 3.36 6.14
N GLN A 19 -20.85 3.24 6.24
CA GLN A 19 -21.78 3.70 5.19
C GLN A 19 -21.54 5.17 4.82
N LYS A 20 -21.36 6.05 5.81
CA LYS A 20 -21.03 7.48 5.60
C LYS A 20 -19.76 7.70 4.75
N PHE A 21 -18.79 6.79 4.81
CA PHE A 21 -17.62 6.86 3.94
C PHE A 21 -17.95 6.38 2.53
N LYS A 22 -18.70 5.28 2.39
CA LYS A 22 -19.17 4.77 1.09
C LYS A 22 -20.00 5.82 0.35
N ASP A 23 -20.89 6.52 1.04
CA ASP A 23 -21.72 7.58 0.45
C ASP A 23 -20.87 8.74 -0.06
N LYS A 24 -19.82 9.14 0.67
CA LYS A 24 -18.86 10.15 0.20
C LYS A 24 -18.09 9.71 -1.04
N VAL A 25 -17.74 8.42 -1.14
CA VAL A 25 -17.11 7.89 -2.36
C VAL A 25 -18.08 8.01 -3.54
N ARG A 26 -19.33 7.57 -3.37
CA ARG A 26 -20.37 7.68 -4.43
C ARG A 26 -20.66 9.13 -4.81
N GLU A 27 -20.72 10.02 -3.83
CA GLU A 27 -20.90 11.45 -4.03
C GLU A 27 -19.75 12.04 -4.84
N GLN A 28 -18.49 11.74 -4.49
CA GLN A 28 -17.30 12.20 -5.23
C GLN A 28 -17.29 11.70 -6.68
N VAL A 29 -17.65 10.42 -6.90
CA VAL A 29 -17.75 9.83 -8.25
C VAL A 29 -18.78 10.60 -9.10
N LYS A 30 -19.92 10.95 -8.51
CA LYS A 30 -21.01 11.66 -9.21
C LYS A 30 -20.70 13.14 -9.43
N SER A 31 -20.16 13.83 -8.42
CA SER A 31 -19.96 15.28 -8.44
C SER A 31 -18.71 15.70 -9.20
N ASN A 32 -17.66 14.89 -9.19
CA ASN A 32 -16.40 15.18 -9.87
C ASN A 32 -15.77 13.90 -10.46
N PRO A 33 -16.38 13.33 -11.53
CA PRO A 33 -15.92 12.08 -12.14
C PRO A 33 -14.49 12.18 -12.69
N ASN A 34 -14.09 13.34 -13.21
CA ASN A 34 -12.74 13.54 -13.76
C ASN A 34 -11.67 13.46 -12.66
N GLU A 35 -11.91 14.08 -11.50
CA GLU A 35 -11.00 13.95 -10.37
C GLU A 35 -10.97 12.51 -9.83
N TRP A 36 -12.11 11.83 -9.80
CA TRP A 36 -12.15 10.42 -9.39
C TRP A 36 -11.35 9.53 -10.34
N ASN A 37 -11.50 9.70 -11.65
CA ASN A 37 -10.70 8.97 -12.64
C ASN A 37 -9.20 9.20 -12.46
N LEU A 38 -8.77 10.44 -12.19
CA LEU A 38 -7.39 10.76 -11.85
C LEU A 38 -6.93 10.00 -10.60
N ARG A 39 -7.75 9.97 -9.55
CA ARG A 39 -7.44 9.24 -8.30
C ARG A 39 -7.29 7.75 -8.54
N VAL A 40 -8.18 7.15 -9.32
CA VAL A 40 -8.14 5.72 -9.67
C VAL A 40 -6.87 5.38 -10.48
N MET A 41 -6.52 6.20 -11.46
CA MET A 41 -5.26 6.04 -12.22
C MET A 41 -4.01 6.23 -11.34
N LYS A 42 -4.02 7.18 -10.40
CA LYS A 42 -2.88 7.35 -9.48
C LYS A 42 -2.80 6.22 -8.45
N CYS A 43 -3.93 5.65 -8.08
CA CYS A 43 -4.00 4.42 -7.30
C CYS A 43 -3.37 3.25 -8.06
N SER A 44 -3.75 3.01 -9.32
CA SER A 44 -3.19 1.89 -10.12
C SER A 44 -1.67 1.98 -10.24
N LYS A 45 -1.13 3.16 -10.58
CA LYS A 45 0.32 3.39 -10.68
C LYS A 45 1.05 3.18 -9.36
N SER A 46 0.48 3.70 -8.26
CA SER A 46 1.04 3.49 -6.92
C SER A 46 1.00 2.03 -6.49
N LEU A 47 -0.09 1.33 -6.80
CA LEU A 47 -0.26 -0.08 -6.45
C LEU A 47 0.75 -0.96 -7.22
N LEU A 48 0.93 -0.70 -8.52
CA LEU A 48 1.92 -1.39 -9.34
C LEU A 48 3.34 -1.17 -8.79
N ALA A 49 3.71 0.09 -8.52
CA ALA A 49 5.01 0.40 -7.92
C ALA A 49 5.23 -0.31 -6.58
N ALA A 50 4.21 -0.34 -5.72
CA ALA A 50 4.26 -1.03 -4.42
C ALA A 50 4.60 -2.52 -4.58
N VAL A 51 3.93 -3.21 -5.51
CA VAL A 51 4.18 -4.64 -5.77
C VAL A 51 5.56 -4.85 -6.38
N CYS A 52 5.99 -4.01 -7.33
CA CYS A 52 7.33 -4.08 -7.92
C CYS A 52 8.43 -3.94 -6.86
N PHE A 53 8.35 -2.95 -5.97
CA PHE A 53 9.32 -2.76 -4.88
C PHE A 53 9.33 -3.95 -3.91
N ARG A 54 8.15 -4.48 -3.56
CA ARG A 54 8.02 -5.64 -2.67
C ARG A 54 8.69 -6.89 -3.27
N GLU A 55 8.38 -7.23 -4.52
CA GLU A 55 8.95 -8.41 -5.17
C GLU A 55 10.46 -8.26 -5.42
N THR A 56 10.91 -7.04 -5.72
CA THR A 56 12.35 -6.75 -5.84
C THR A 56 13.07 -6.93 -4.52
N ALA A 57 12.53 -6.39 -3.41
CA ALA A 57 13.13 -6.56 -2.09
C ALA A 57 13.21 -8.04 -1.67
N LYS A 58 12.15 -8.82 -1.92
CA LYS A 58 12.13 -10.27 -1.69
C LYS A 58 13.17 -11.01 -2.53
N ALA A 59 13.42 -10.56 -3.75
CA ALA A 59 14.41 -11.19 -4.62
C ALA A 59 15.85 -10.91 -4.18
N ILE A 60 16.15 -9.67 -3.76
CA ILE A 60 17.48 -9.28 -3.25
C ILE A 60 17.85 -10.13 -2.02
N GLN A 61 16.88 -10.42 -1.13
CA GLN A 61 17.06 -11.32 0.01
C GLN A 61 17.56 -12.71 -0.40
N ARG A 62 16.96 -13.30 -1.44
CA ARG A 62 17.32 -14.66 -1.90
C ARG A 62 18.71 -14.74 -2.48
N LYS A 63 19.20 -13.66 -3.08
CA LYS A 63 20.54 -13.60 -3.67
C LYS A 63 21.64 -13.30 -2.65
N LYS A 64 21.28 -12.96 -1.39
CA LYS A 64 22.20 -12.41 -0.39
C LYS A 64 22.96 -11.16 -0.87
N ASP A 65 22.40 -10.48 -1.88
CA ASP A 65 22.93 -9.22 -2.39
C ASP A 65 22.71 -8.11 -1.36
N SER A 66 23.50 -7.04 -1.46
CA SER A 66 23.61 -5.91 -0.51
C SER A 66 22.41 -5.74 0.43
N LYS A 67 22.67 -5.97 1.72
CA LYS A 67 21.68 -5.99 2.79
C LYS A 67 21.00 -4.62 3.02
N ILE A 68 21.57 -3.55 2.47
CA ILE A 68 21.05 -2.17 2.58
C ILE A 68 19.80 -1.98 1.70
N TYR A 69 19.74 -2.61 0.53
CA TYR A 69 18.67 -2.34 -0.44
C TYR A 69 17.34 -3.00 -0.08
N GLN A 70 17.34 -4.05 0.74
CA GLN A 70 16.12 -4.75 1.14
C GLN A 70 15.22 -3.88 2.02
N PRO A 71 15.70 -3.30 3.14
CA PRO A 71 14.94 -2.30 3.90
C PRO A 71 14.39 -1.14 3.06
N ILE A 72 15.21 -0.64 2.12
CA ILE A 72 14.82 0.45 1.22
C ILE A 72 13.63 0.02 0.36
N GLY A 73 13.73 -1.13 -0.30
CA GLY A 73 12.66 -1.67 -1.14
C GLY A 73 11.38 -1.97 -0.35
N LEU A 74 11.49 -2.59 0.83
CA LEU A 74 10.33 -2.85 1.69
C LEU A 74 9.65 -1.56 2.12
N TYR A 75 10.41 -0.55 2.54
CA TYR A 75 9.87 0.74 2.91
C TYR A 75 9.14 1.42 1.74
N TYR A 76 9.76 1.52 0.56
CA TYR A 76 9.11 2.13 -0.61
C TYR A 76 7.90 1.34 -1.09
N SER A 77 7.90 0.01 -0.92
CA SER A 77 6.72 -0.81 -1.18
C SER A 77 5.52 -0.37 -0.32
N MET A 78 5.74 -0.16 0.98
CA MET A 78 4.72 0.29 1.93
C MET A 78 4.34 1.75 1.74
N PHE A 79 5.29 2.60 1.34
CA PHE A 79 5.04 4.00 0.98
C PHE A 79 4.07 4.10 -0.21
N HIS A 80 4.35 3.38 -1.30
CA HIS A 80 3.49 3.37 -2.48
C HIS A 80 2.15 2.68 -2.22
N MET A 81 2.11 1.62 -1.41
CA MET A 81 0.83 1.01 -1.00
C MET A 81 -0.02 1.99 -0.19
N SER A 82 0.60 2.77 0.70
CA SER A 82 -0.08 3.83 1.45
C SER A 82 -0.63 4.89 0.50
N LEU A 83 0.14 5.32 -0.50
CA LEU A 83 -0.35 6.26 -1.52
C LEU A 83 -1.55 5.71 -2.28
N ALA A 84 -1.54 4.44 -2.68
CA ALA A 84 -2.66 3.82 -3.37
C ALA A 84 -3.96 3.95 -2.55
N MET A 85 -3.91 3.65 -1.25
CA MET A 85 -5.05 3.85 -0.36
C MET A 85 -5.47 5.31 -0.22
N LEU A 86 -4.51 6.24 -0.06
CA LEU A 86 -4.80 7.66 0.13
C LEU A 86 -5.40 8.32 -1.12
N TRP A 87 -5.02 7.88 -2.33
CA TRP A 87 -5.62 8.36 -3.58
C TRP A 87 -7.12 8.07 -3.64
N LEU A 88 -7.53 6.90 -3.14
CA LEU A 88 -8.94 6.48 -3.08
C LEU A 88 -9.72 7.09 -1.91
N ASN A 89 -9.10 7.91 -1.06
CA ASN A 89 -9.81 8.57 0.03
C ASN A 89 -10.38 9.94 -0.42
N PRO A 90 -11.71 10.09 -0.55
CA PRO A 90 -12.33 11.33 -1.06
C PRO A 90 -12.20 12.51 -0.08
N ARG A 91 -11.76 12.28 1.17
CA ARG A 91 -11.59 13.35 2.16
C ARG A 91 -10.26 14.10 2.01
N ILE A 92 -9.31 13.54 1.26
CA ILE A 92 -7.99 14.12 1.07
C ILE A 92 -7.96 14.87 -0.25
N LYS A 93 -7.52 16.12 -0.25
CA LYS A 93 -7.44 16.93 -1.47
C LYS A 93 -6.32 16.42 -2.37
N VAL A 94 -6.56 16.39 -3.70
CA VAL A 94 -5.54 15.98 -4.69
C VAL A 94 -4.23 16.77 -4.56
N ALA A 95 -4.31 18.08 -4.26
CA ALA A 95 -3.14 18.91 -4.07
C ALA A 95 -2.21 18.39 -2.95
N GLN A 96 -2.77 17.87 -1.85
CA GLN A 96 -1.98 17.30 -0.74
C GLN A 96 -1.27 16.02 -1.16
N LEU A 97 -1.90 15.21 -2.03
CA LEU A 97 -1.33 13.96 -2.53
C LEU A 97 -0.21 14.18 -3.55
N LYS A 98 -0.25 15.29 -4.30
CA LYS A 98 0.80 15.65 -5.27
C LYS A 98 2.11 16.09 -4.60
N GLN A 99 2.07 16.58 -3.36
CA GLN A 99 3.23 17.11 -2.61
C GLN A 99 3.64 16.21 -1.45
N ILE A 100 3.33 14.92 -1.54
CA ILE A 100 3.48 13.99 -0.44
C ILE A 100 4.95 13.62 -0.20
N HIS A 101 5.38 13.78 1.04
CA HIS A 101 6.66 13.34 1.56
C HIS A 101 6.44 12.41 2.76
N HIS A 102 7.49 11.74 3.24
CA HIS A 102 7.41 10.68 4.24
C HIS A 102 6.59 11.06 5.49
N THR A 103 6.85 12.23 6.08
CA THR A 103 6.15 12.71 7.28
C THR A 103 4.67 12.98 7.01
N LEU A 104 4.34 13.68 5.92
CA LEU A 104 2.96 13.95 5.54
C LEU A 104 2.19 12.66 5.23
N LEU A 105 2.81 11.70 4.55
CA LEU A 105 2.21 10.40 4.27
C LEU A 105 1.82 9.68 5.55
N ILE A 106 2.74 9.54 6.51
CA ILE A 106 2.49 8.88 7.79
C ILE A 106 1.36 9.58 8.55
N LYS A 107 1.36 10.91 8.58
CA LYS A 107 0.29 11.70 9.20
C LYS A 107 -1.07 11.44 8.55
N LEU A 108 -1.12 11.39 7.22
CA LEU A 108 -2.36 11.11 6.49
C LEU A 108 -2.84 9.67 6.71
N VAL A 109 -1.95 8.66 6.63
CA VAL A 109 -2.31 7.26 6.93
C VAL A 109 -2.89 7.14 8.34
N LYS A 110 -2.22 7.75 9.33
CA LYS A 110 -2.71 7.75 10.72
C LYS A 110 -4.09 8.39 10.83
N ASN A 111 -4.25 9.62 10.35
CA ASN A 111 -5.45 10.40 10.61
C ASN A 111 -6.64 10.00 9.72
N GLU A 112 -6.39 9.62 8.47
CA GLU A 112 -7.42 9.39 7.47
C GLU A 112 -7.79 7.92 7.28
N LEU A 113 -6.95 6.99 7.72
CA LEU A 113 -7.19 5.56 7.58
C LEU A 113 -7.21 4.85 8.94
N GLU A 114 -6.16 4.98 9.75
CA GLU A 114 -5.97 4.19 10.98
C GLU A 114 -6.90 4.65 12.12
N LEU A 115 -6.88 5.93 12.51
CA LEU A 115 -7.76 6.46 13.57
C LEU A 115 -9.25 6.39 13.20
N LYS A 116 -9.55 6.37 11.90
CA LYS A 116 -10.90 6.17 11.36
C LYS A 116 -11.28 4.69 11.26
N LEU A 117 -10.39 3.79 11.67
CA LEU A 117 -10.53 2.34 11.70
C LEU A 117 -10.77 1.70 10.32
N PHE A 118 -10.35 2.36 9.24
CA PHE A 118 -10.42 1.80 7.89
C PHE A 118 -9.33 0.76 7.63
N ILE A 119 -8.23 0.85 8.37
CA ILE A 119 -7.14 -0.14 8.39
C ILE A 119 -6.80 -0.51 9.84
N GLU A 120 -6.06 -1.59 10.04
CA GLU A 120 -5.49 -1.96 11.34
C GLU A 120 -4.23 -1.15 11.64
N SER A 121 -4.01 -0.83 12.92
CA SER A 121 -2.81 -0.14 13.41
C SER A 121 -1.53 -0.90 13.05
N PHE A 122 -1.62 -2.22 12.88
CA PHE A 122 -0.54 -3.07 12.36
C PHE A 122 0.08 -2.53 11.07
N PHE A 123 -0.73 -2.00 10.15
CA PHE A 123 -0.23 -1.41 8.90
C PHE A 123 0.69 -0.21 9.18
N LEU A 124 0.23 0.72 10.02
CA LEU A 124 0.98 1.94 10.35
C LEU A 124 2.26 1.63 11.13
N VAL A 125 2.18 0.71 12.10
CA VAL A 125 3.34 0.23 12.87
C VAL A 125 4.39 -0.39 11.93
N THR A 126 3.96 -1.22 10.98
CA THR A 126 4.85 -1.82 9.98
C THR A 126 5.52 -0.77 9.10
N LEU A 127 4.75 0.21 8.60
CA LEU A 127 5.28 1.32 7.80
C LEU A 127 6.33 2.13 8.57
N MET A 128 6.07 2.45 9.85
CA MET A 128 6.99 3.22 10.69
C MET A 128 8.28 2.44 10.99
N LYS A 129 8.17 1.16 11.36
CA LYS A 129 9.33 0.30 11.59
C LYS A 129 10.22 0.18 10.34
N LEU A 130 9.62 -0.01 9.17
CA LEU A 130 10.38 -0.07 7.91
C LEU A 130 11.01 1.27 7.54
N LYS A 131 10.38 2.41 7.87
CA LYS A 131 11.00 3.73 7.71
C LYS A 131 12.27 3.85 8.56
N GLU A 132 12.18 3.50 9.84
CA GLU A 132 13.31 3.53 10.78
C GLU A 132 14.44 2.60 10.34
N LEU A 133 14.08 1.39 9.87
CA LEU A 133 15.04 0.44 9.33
C LEU A 133 15.74 1.00 8.08
N ARG A 134 14.97 1.58 7.15
CA ARG A 134 15.50 2.26 5.96
C ARG A 134 16.43 3.39 6.35
N GLU A 135 16.04 4.26 7.27
CA GLU A 135 16.87 5.40 7.71
C GLU A 135 18.16 4.95 8.40
N SER A 136 18.08 3.91 9.22
CA SER A 136 19.25 3.33 9.87
C SER A 136 20.22 2.76 8.84
N CYS A 137 19.73 2.02 7.84
CA CYS A 137 20.58 1.48 6.77
C CYS A 137 21.15 2.55 5.82
N ASN A 138 20.45 3.66 5.61
CA ASN A 138 20.87 4.70 4.68
C ASN A 138 21.85 5.72 5.28
N TYR A 139 21.76 5.98 6.59
CA TYR A 139 22.46 7.12 7.20
C TYR A 139 23.25 6.78 8.47
N LYS A 140 23.07 5.60 9.07
CA LYS A 140 23.88 5.16 10.21
C LYS A 140 24.91 4.14 9.73
N PHE A 141 26.16 4.59 9.57
CA PHE A 141 27.29 3.68 9.35
C PHE A 141 27.55 2.90 10.65
N GLY A 142 27.39 1.58 10.60
CA GLY A 142 27.50 0.69 11.77
C GLY A 142 26.21 -0.08 11.99
N TYR A 143 26.17 -1.32 11.50
CA TYR A 143 24.97 -2.15 11.50
C TYR A 143 24.52 -2.55 12.91
N MET A 144 23.20 -2.68 13.08
CA MET A 144 22.61 -3.46 14.18
C MET A 144 22.99 -4.93 13.99
N ASN A 145 23.34 -5.60 15.10
CA ASN A 145 23.79 -7.00 15.11
C ASN A 145 22.75 -8.00 14.52
N ASP A 146 21.49 -7.56 14.31
CA ASP A 146 20.34 -8.42 13.94
C ASP A 146 19.61 -8.02 12.64
N LEU A 147 20.24 -7.27 11.73
CA LEU A 147 19.57 -6.79 10.50
C LEU A 147 18.82 -7.89 9.72
N ASP A 148 19.40 -9.07 9.59
CA ASP A 148 18.78 -10.17 8.83
C ASP A 148 17.44 -10.60 9.46
N LEU A 149 17.36 -10.63 10.80
CA LEU A 149 16.12 -10.91 11.53
C LEU A 149 15.08 -9.80 11.31
N GLU A 150 15.50 -8.55 11.35
CA GLU A 150 14.61 -7.40 11.15
C GLU A 150 14.06 -7.35 9.72
N VAL A 151 14.88 -7.67 8.72
CA VAL A 151 14.46 -7.74 7.31
C VAL A 151 13.50 -8.91 7.08
N ASN A 152 13.80 -10.10 7.64
CA ASN A 152 12.91 -11.26 7.55
C ASN A 152 11.54 -10.97 8.17
N SER A 153 11.53 -10.38 9.37
CA SER A 153 10.31 -9.90 10.03
C SER A 153 9.60 -8.85 9.17
N GLY A 154 10.36 -7.91 8.59
CA GLY A 154 9.86 -6.87 7.69
C GLY A 154 9.11 -7.44 6.49
N ILE A 155 9.58 -8.53 5.89
CA ILE A 155 8.91 -9.19 4.75
C ILE A 155 7.56 -9.78 5.17
N VAL A 156 7.54 -10.56 6.25
CA VAL A 156 6.30 -11.19 6.75
C VAL A 156 5.28 -10.12 7.12
N ASN A 157 5.73 -9.06 7.80
CA ASN A 157 4.86 -7.95 8.18
C ASN A 157 4.35 -7.17 6.96
N THR A 158 5.19 -6.99 5.93
CA THR A 158 4.79 -6.35 4.67
C THR A 158 3.69 -7.14 3.98
N ASP A 159 3.77 -8.47 3.95
CA ASP A 159 2.73 -9.32 3.34
C ASP A 159 1.38 -9.14 4.03
N ARG A 160 1.35 -9.20 5.36
CA ARG A 160 0.12 -8.96 6.13
C ARG A 160 -0.40 -7.54 5.92
N ALA A 161 0.48 -6.54 5.91
CA ALA A 161 0.10 -5.15 5.69
C ALA A 161 -0.46 -4.91 4.29
N PHE A 162 0.09 -5.56 3.26
CA PHE A 162 -0.45 -5.53 1.90
C PHE A 162 -1.87 -6.10 1.85
N SER A 163 -2.13 -7.23 2.51
CA SER A 163 -3.49 -7.80 2.57
C SER A 163 -4.51 -6.83 3.18
N ILE A 164 -4.13 -6.13 4.26
CA ILE A 164 -4.96 -5.08 4.88
C ILE A 164 -5.26 -3.95 3.88
N ALA A 165 -4.24 -3.47 3.17
CA ALA A 165 -4.39 -2.37 2.22
C ALA A 165 -5.19 -2.75 0.97
N ILE A 166 -4.93 -3.93 0.40
CA ILE A 166 -5.65 -4.46 -0.76
C ILE A 166 -7.13 -4.64 -0.43
N LYS A 167 -7.45 -5.13 0.77
CA LYS A 167 -8.84 -5.22 1.24
C LYS A 167 -9.52 -3.86 1.29
N TYR A 168 -8.84 -2.84 1.82
CA TYR A 168 -9.36 -1.47 1.81
C TYR A 168 -9.60 -0.97 0.38
N ILE A 169 -8.61 -1.14 -0.51
CA ILE A 169 -8.68 -0.71 -1.92
C ILE A 169 -9.87 -1.37 -2.61
N HIS A 170 -10.04 -2.70 -2.51
CA HIS A 170 -11.16 -3.41 -3.11
C HIS A 170 -12.50 -2.90 -2.62
N GLN A 171 -12.68 -2.67 -1.32
CA GLN A 171 -13.92 -2.12 -0.79
C GLN A 171 -14.25 -0.74 -1.36
N VAL A 172 -13.25 0.13 -1.58
CA VAL A 172 -13.49 1.45 -2.20
C VAL A 172 -13.79 1.33 -3.69
N LEU A 173 -13.07 0.46 -4.41
CA LEU A 173 -13.26 0.24 -5.84
C LEU A 173 -14.61 -0.41 -6.16
N GLU A 174 -15.10 -1.29 -5.30
CA GLU A 174 -16.44 -1.88 -5.39
C GLU A 174 -17.52 -0.80 -5.25
N VAL A 175 -17.41 0.05 -4.22
CA VAL A 175 -18.36 1.15 -3.98
C VAL A 175 -18.41 2.16 -5.12
N SER A 176 -17.28 2.38 -5.79
CA SER A 176 -17.13 3.32 -6.90
C SER A 176 -17.27 2.68 -8.28
N ASN A 177 -17.50 1.35 -8.36
CA ASN A 177 -17.48 0.58 -9.60
C ASN A 177 -16.26 0.89 -10.50
N SER A 178 -15.09 1.03 -9.88
CA SER A 178 -13.85 1.52 -10.54
C SER A 178 -12.76 0.45 -10.67
N LEU A 179 -13.07 -0.82 -10.41
CA LEU A 179 -12.08 -1.90 -10.39
C LEU A 179 -11.49 -2.17 -11.78
N SER A 180 -12.30 -2.14 -12.84
CA SER A 180 -11.82 -2.37 -14.21
C SER A 180 -10.81 -1.29 -14.65
N GLN A 181 -11.03 -0.03 -14.27
CA GLN A 181 -10.11 1.06 -14.55
C GLN A 181 -8.77 0.88 -13.83
N VAL A 182 -8.76 0.32 -12.61
CA VAL A 182 -7.50 -0.05 -11.95
C VAL A 182 -6.78 -1.16 -12.71
N LYS A 183 -7.50 -2.21 -13.13
CA LYS A 183 -6.91 -3.31 -13.90
C LYS A 183 -6.28 -2.83 -15.20
N ILE A 184 -6.99 -2.00 -15.96
CA ILE A 184 -6.49 -1.37 -17.19
C ILE A 184 -5.27 -0.52 -16.88
N GLY A 185 -5.36 0.38 -15.90
CA GLY A 185 -4.23 1.25 -15.55
C GLY A 185 -3.00 0.51 -15.01
N ILE A 186 -3.15 -0.71 -14.50
CA ILE A 186 -2.02 -1.60 -14.17
C ILE A 186 -1.47 -2.26 -15.44
N ALA A 187 -2.33 -2.77 -16.32
CA ALA A 187 -1.94 -3.37 -17.59
C ALA A 187 -1.16 -2.40 -18.48
N ASP A 188 -1.64 -1.16 -18.60
CA ASP A 188 -0.95 -0.08 -19.33
C ASP A 188 0.44 0.19 -18.73
N GLY A 189 0.56 0.13 -17.40
CA GLY A 189 1.83 0.32 -16.70
C GLY A 189 2.87 -0.79 -16.96
N PHE A 190 2.45 -1.98 -17.42
CA PHE A 190 3.36 -2.99 -17.96
C PHE A 190 3.84 -2.64 -19.37
N GLY A 191 3.01 -1.97 -20.18
CA GLY A 191 3.35 -1.52 -21.53
C GLY A 191 4.25 -0.28 -21.58
N ASP A 192 4.22 0.57 -20.53
CA ASP A 192 4.94 1.85 -20.45
C ASP A 192 6.42 1.73 -19.94
N ASP A 193 7.14 0.64 -20.21
CA ASP A 193 8.58 0.44 -19.90
C ASP A 193 9.03 0.48 -18.41
N ILE A 194 8.18 0.86 -17.45
CA ILE A 194 8.53 0.93 -16.01
C ILE A 194 8.90 -0.44 -15.44
N ILE A 195 8.24 -1.48 -15.92
CA ILE A 195 8.53 -2.85 -15.46
C ILE A 195 9.69 -3.44 -16.26
N ASP A 196 9.80 -3.06 -17.53
CA ASP A 196 10.79 -3.59 -18.45
C ASP A 196 12.20 -3.05 -18.20
N SER A 197 12.30 -1.80 -17.74
CA SER A 197 13.57 -1.15 -17.43
C SER A 197 14.17 -1.53 -16.07
N TYR A 198 13.35 -1.97 -15.12
CA TYR A 198 13.76 -2.12 -13.72
C TYR A 198 13.68 -3.55 -13.17
N LEU A 199 12.94 -4.46 -13.83
CA LEU A 199 12.72 -5.83 -13.35
C LEU A 199 13.27 -6.87 -14.31
N THR A 200 13.96 -7.88 -13.76
CA THR A 200 14.27 -9.10 -14.50
C THR A 200 12.98 -9.84 -14.88
N THR A 201 12.99 -10.64 -15.94
CA THR A 201 11.83 -11.45 -16.38
C THR A 201 11.21 -12.26 -15.23
N LYS A 202 12.05 -12.83 -14.35
CA LYS A 202 11.59 -13.56 -13.17
C LYS A 202 10.82 -12.68 -12.18
N HIS A 203 11.27 -11.45 -11.95
CA HIS A 203 10.59 -10.51 -11.05
C HIS A 203 9.26 -10.04 -11.65
N LYS A 204 9.23 -9.78 -12.97
CA LYS A 204 7.98 -9.45 -13.69
C LYS A 204 6.93 -10.54 -13.49
N ASN A 205 7.30 -11.81 -13.65
CA ASN A 205 6.40 -12.94 -13.45
C ASN A 205 5.86 -13.02 -12.02
N ASN A 206 6.68 -12.73 -11.01
CA ASN A 206 6.22 -12.70 -9.62
C ASN A 206 5.24 -11.54 -9.37
N VAL A 207 5.51 -10.36 -9.93
CA VAL A 207 4.62 -9.19 -9.85
C VAL A 207 3.26 -9.52 -10.49
N ILE A 208 3.27 -10.06 -11.71
CA ILE A 208 2.05 -10.47 -12.43
C ILE A 208 1.28 -11.52 -11.61
N LYS A 209 1.97 -12.56 -11.13
CA LYS A 209 1.35 -13.60 -10.30
C LYS A 209 0.71 -13.02 -9.04
N TYR A 210 1.38 -12.07 -8.38
CA TYR A 210 0.83 -11.40 -7.21
C TYR A 210 -0.42 -10.58 -7.53
N LEU A 211 -0.39 -9.79 -8.61
CA LEU A 211 -1.51 -8.95 -9.04
C LEU A 211 -2.72 -9.80 -9.46
N LEU A 212 -2.51 -10.88 -10.21
CA LEU A 212 -3.56 -11.82 -10.60
C LEU A 212 -4.18 -12.50 -9.37
N HIS A 213 -3.36 -13.02 -8.46
CA HIS A 213 -3.83 -13.67 -7.24
C HIS A 213 -4.71 -12.76 -6.37
N ASN A 214 -4.42 -11.45 -6.37
CA ASN A 214 -5.17 -10.47 -5.60
C ASN A 214 -6.30 -9.78 -6.40
N GLY A 215 -6.60 -10.24 -7.62
CA GLY A 215 -7.66 -9.67 -8.47
C GLY A 215 -7.42 -8.22 -8.90
N LEU A 216 -6.16 -7.78 -8.94
CA LEU A 216 -5.75 -6.40 -9.27
C LEU A 216 -5.47 -6.20 -10.76
N THR A 217 -5.31 -7.28 -11.52
CA THR A 217 -5.17 -7.28 -12.99
C THR A 217 -5.95 -8.46 -13.58
N ALA A 218 -5.94 -8.62 -14.91
CA ALA A 218 -6.62 -9.69 -15.64
C ALA A 218 -5.64 -10.41 -16.57
#